data_AF-A0A855MB15-F1
#
_entry.id   AF-A0A855MB15-F1
#
_cell.length_a   1.000
_cell.length_b   1.000
_cell.length_c   1.000
_cell.angle_alpha   90.00
_cell.angle_beta   90.00
_cell.angle_gamma   90.00
#
_symmetry.space_group_name_H-M   'P 1'
#
loop_
_entity.id
_entity.type
_entity.pdbx_description
1 polymer ?
#
loop_
_entity_poly.entity_id
_entity_poly.type
_entity_poly.pdbx_seq_one_letter_code
_entity_poly.pdbx_strand_id
1 'polypeptide(L)'
;MNDDFYPAMDLVKAPVRNKEDIVKLINFLANDVRRNPNKWENNDLPTYLEAMASWIEDMDGFYKNMNRPEPNIDWAGLADILQAAKIYE
;
A
#
# COMPACT_ATOMS: atom_id res chain seq x y z
N MET A 1 -1.83 -24.02 14.20
CA MET A 1 -1.76 -22.54 14.27
C MET A 1 -1.09 -22.16 12.99
N ASN A 2 -1.88 -21.69 12.04
CA ASN A 2 -1.46 -21.55 10.66
C ASN A 2 -0.51 -20.36 10.57
N ASP A 3 0.70 -20.62 10.07
CA ASP A 3 1.62 -19.62 9.52
C ASP A 3 1.03 -19.05 8.22
N ASP A 4 -0.15 -18.42 8.30
CA ASP A 4 -0.71 -17.60 7.23
C ASP A 4 -0.10 -16.19 7.25
N PHE A 5 1.17 -16.08 7.66
CA PHE A 5 1.94 -14.84 7.64
C PHE A 5 2.27 -14.52 6.19
N TYR A 6 1.39 -13.68 5.60
CA TYR A 6 1.59 -12.87 4.40
C TYR A 6 2.57 -13.48 3.41
N PRO A 7 2.11 -14.23 2.38
CA PRO A 7 3.01 -14.79 1.36
C PRO A 7 3.90 -13.66 0.90
N ALA A 8 5.20 -13.82 1.21
CA ALA A 8 6.22 -12.78 1.16
C ALA A 8 5.86 -11.77 0.10
N MET A 9 5.34 -10.62 0.54
CA MET A 9 4.88 -9.57 -0.34
C MET A 9 6.04 -9.33 -1.30
N ASP A 10 5.89 -9.81 -2.53
CA ASP A 10 6.95 -9.77 -3.52
C ASP A 10 6.98 -8.33 -4.02
N LEU A 11 7.46 -7.44 -3.15
CA LEU A 11 7.72 -6.02 -3.36
C LEU A 11 8.76 -5.81 -4.49
N VAL A 12 9.24 -6.91 -5.09
CA VAL A 12 10.20 -6.96 -6.17
C VAL A 12 9.47 -7.14 -7.51
N LYS A 13 8.84 -6.07 -7.98
CA LYS A 13 8.88 -5.82 -9.43
C LYS A 13 9.55 -4.50 -9.82
N ALA A 14 9.60 -3.52 -8.93
CA ALA A 14 10.62 -2.48 -8.88
C ALA A 14 10.43 -1.67 -7.59
N PRO A 15 11.51 -1.27 -6.87
CA PRO A 15 11.39 -0.30 -5.80
C PRO A 15 10.81 1.01 -6.35
N VAL A 16 9.83 1.58 -5.66
CA VAL A 16 9.31 2.92 -5.95
C VAL A 16 10.38 3.93 -5.53
N ARG A 17 10.96 4.66 -6.48
CA ARG A 17 12.09 5.58 -6.22
C ARG A 17 11.78 7.04 -6.51
N ASN A 18 10.74 7.30 -7.30
CA ASN A 18 10.39 8.63 -7.79
C ASN A 18 8.88 8.76 -7.98
N LYS A 19 8.46 9.95 -8.40
CA LYS A 19 7.05 10.29 -8.67
C LYS A 19 6.43 9.40 -9.74
N GLU A 20 7.17 9.10 -10.80
CA GLU A 20 6.68 8.29 -11.91
C GLU A 20 6.40 6.84 -11.47
N ASP A 21 7.24 6.29 -10.59
CA ASP A 21 7.07 4.93 -10.08
C ASP A 21 5.83 4.81 -9.20
N ILE A 22 5.58 5.78 -8.31
CA ILE A 22 4.39 5.74 -7.46
C ILE A 22 3.11 5.94 -8.30
N VAL A 23 3.13 6.82 -9.31
CA VAL A 23 2.00 6.99 -10.24
C VAL A 23 1.74 5.71 -11.03
N LYS A 24 2.78 5.02 -11.50
CA LYS A 24 2.63 3.71 -12.18
C LYS A 24 2.03 2.66 -11.26
N LEU A 25 2.49 2.59 -10.00
CA LEU A 25 1.99 1.65 -9.02
C LEU A 25 0.50 1.89 -8.73
N ILE A 26 0.09 3.13 -8.43
CA ILE A 26 -1.31 3.48 -8.16
C ILE A 26 -2.20 3.11 -9.34
N ASN A 27 -1.79 3.46 -10.57
CA ASN A 27 -2.55 3.11 -11.78
C ASN A 27 -2.60 1.60 -12.03
N PHE A 28 -1.52 0.88 -11.73
CA PHE A 28 -1.49 -0.58 -11.82
C PHE A 28 -2.50 -1.20 -10.85
N LEU A 29 -2.47 -0.81 -9.57
CA LEU A 29 -3.37 -1.29 -8.53
C LEU A 29 -4.83 -1.03 -8.88
N ALA A 30 -5.16 0.20 -9.28
CA ALA A 30 -6.51 0.57 -9.69
C ALA A 30 -7.01 -0.23 -10.91
N ASN A 31 -6.12 -0.57 -11.86
CA ASN A 31 -6.48 -1.40 -13.01
C ASN A 31 -6.56 -2.89 -12.65
N ASP A 32 -5.70 -3.36 -11.75
CA ASP A 32 -5.65 -4.77 -11.36
C ASP A 32 -6.89 -5.17 -10.57
N VAL A 33 -7.31 -4.37 -9.58
CA VAL A 33 -8.55 -4.63 -8.82
C VAL A 33 -9.79 -4.63 -9.73
N ARG A 34 -9.83 -3.75 -10.75
CA ARG A 34 -10.93 -3.75 -11.74
C ARG A 34 -10.95 -4.99 -12.62
N ARG A 35 -9.78 -5.52 -12.99
CA ARG A 35 -9.66 -6.68 -13.89
C ARG A 35 -9.74 -8.02 -13.14
N ASN A 36 -9.29 -8.04 -11.89
CA ASN A 36 -9.11 -9.23 -11.08
C ASN A 36 -9.68 -9.05 -9.65
N PRO A 37 -10.93 -8.60 -9.46
CA PRO A 37 -11.45 -8.28 -8.12
C PRO A 37 -11.46 -9.47 -7.16
N ASN A 38 -11.60 -10.69 -7.69
CA ASN A 38 -11.59 -11.93 -6.89
C ASN A 38 -10.18 -12.32 -6.38
N LYS A 39 -9.12 -11.64 -6.84
CA LYS A 39 -7.75 -11.83 -6.34
C LYS A 39 -7.39 -10.86 -5.21
N TRP A 40 -8.28 -9.94 -4.89
CA TRP A 40 -8.08 -8.91 -3.89
C TRP A 40 -8.94 -9.23 -2.68
N GLU A 41 -8.33 -9.24 -1.50
CA GLU A 41 -9.07 -9.37 -0.23
C GLU A 41 -9.90 -8.10 0.03
N ASN A 42 -9.28 -6.93 -0.12
CA ASN A 42 -9.91 -5.61 0.02
C ASN A 42 -10.16 -5.02 -1.37
N ASN A 43 -11.26 -5.43 -2.00
CA ASN A 43 -11.52 -5.18 -3.42
C ASN A 43 -12.44 -3.97 -3.70
N ASP A 44 -12.82 -3.23 -2.67
CA ASP A 44 -13.49 -1.93 -2.78
C ASP A 44 -12.69 -0.81 -2.10
N LEU A 45 -13.03 0.44 -2.40
CA LEU A 45 -12.27 1.58 -1.92
C LEU A 45 -12.30 1.71 -0.38
N PRO A 46 -13.46 1.59 0.32
CA PRO A 46 -13.48 1.65 1.77
C PRO A 46 -12.59 0.61 2.44
N THR A 47 -12.76 -0.68 2.10
CA THR A 47 -11.97 -1.76 2.72
C THR A 47 -10.48 -1.63 2.40
N TYR A 48 -10.12 -1.16 1.21
CA TYR A 48 -8.72 -0.94 0.84
C TYR A 48 -8.08 0.21 1.63
N LEU A 49 -8.81 1.31 1.87
CA LEU A 49 -8.32 2.42 2.69
C LEU A 49 -8.20 2.01 4.17
N GLU A 50 -9.15 1.23 4.69
CA GLU A 50 -9.11 0.67 6.05
C GLU A 50 -7.90 -0.25 6.23
N ALA A 51 -7.68 -1.17 5.29
CA ALA A 51 -6.52 -2.06 5.31
C ALA A 51 -5.19 -1.31 5.23
N MET A 52 -5.12 -0.23 4.45
CA MET A 52 -3.94 0.64 4.40
C MET A 52 -3.70 1.36 5.74
N ALA A 53 -4.75 1.82 6.41
CA ALA A 53 -4.64 2.42 7.75
C ALA A 53 -4.13 1.40 8.77
N SER A 54 -4.73 0.21 8.84
CA SER A 54 -4.28 -0.87 9.73
C SER A 54 -2.83 -1.26 9.47
N TRP A 55 -2.40 -1.33 8.21
CA TRP A 55 -0.99 -1.60 7.90
C TRP A 55 -0.05 -0.49 8.38
N ILE A 56 -0.42 0.79 8.20
CA ILE A 56 0.39 1.92 8.68
C ILE A 56 0.52 1.91 10.22
N GLU A 57 -0.51 1.49 10.95
CA GLU A 57 -0.47 1.33 12.40
C GLU A 57 0.51 0.22 12.84
N ASP A 58 0.62 -0.85 12.06
CA ASP A 58 1.42 -2.04 12.41
C ASP A 58 2.83 -2.07 11.79
N MET A 59 3.12 -1.23 10.80
CA MET A 59 4.33 -1.37 9.97
C MET A 59 5.64 -1.23 10.78
N ASP A 60 5.68 -0.44 11.85
CA ASP A 60 6.87 -0.27 12.70
C ASP A 60 7.29 -1.62 13.31
N GLY A 61 6.30 -2.38 13.79
CA GLY A 61 6.50 -3.74 14.30
C GLY A 61 7.02 -4.68 13.21
N PHE A 62 6.50 -4.57 11.99
CA PHE A 62 6.98 -5.34 10.85
C PHE A 62 8.45 -5.04 10.52
N TYR A 63 8.83 -3.76 10.37
CA TYR A 63 10.21 -3.38 10.03
C TYR A 63 11.19 -3.81 11.12
N LYS A 64 10.83 -3.61 12.40
CA LYS A 64 11.60 -4.07 13.55
C LYS A 64 11.80 -5.58 13.55
N ASN A 65 10.73 -6.36 13.38
CA ASN A 65 10.80 -7.83 13.37
C ASN A 65 11.63 -8.37 12.20
N MET A 66 11.65 -7.66 11.08
CA MET A 66 12.42 -8.01 9.90
C MET A 66 13.88 -7.53 9.93
N ASN A 67 14.33 -6.87 11.01
CA ASN A 67 15.64 -6.20 11.11
C ASN A 67 15.92 -5.26 9.91
N ARG A 68 14.88 -4.54 9.46
CA ARG A 68 14.96 -3.56 8.37
C ARG A 68 14.82 -2.15 8.93
N PRO A 69 15.50 -1.15 8.34
CA PRO A 69 15.24 0.24 8.71
C PRO A 69 13.79 0.59 8.39
N GLU A 70 13.14 1.28 9.32
CA GLU A 70 11.84 1.90 9.10
C GLU A 70 11.94 2.94 7.96
N PRO A 71 10.92 3.04 7.10
CA PRO A 71 10.91 4.01 6.02
C PRO A 71 10.71 5.42 6.58
N ASN A 72 11.44 6.39 6.04
CA ASN A 72 11.16 7.80 6.30
C ASN A 72 10.02 8.26 5.37
N ILE A 73 8.80 8.30 5.90
CA ILE A 73 7.59 8.69 5.15
C ILE A 73 7.26 10.15 5.45
N ASP A 74 7.05 10.94 4.39
CA ASP A 74 6.47 12.27 4.50
C ASP A 74 4.94 12.17 4.65
N TRP A 75 4.48 12.08 5.91
CA TRP A 75 3.06 11.92 6.23
C TRP A 75 2.20 13.10 5.78
N ALA A 76 2.74 14.31 5.79
CA ALA A 76 2.02 15.49 5.33
C ALA A 76 1.77 15.41 3.81
N GLY A 77 2.81 15.05 3.05
CA GLY A 77 2.69 14.82 1.61
C GLY A 77 1.70 13.69 1.27
N LEU A 78 1.72 12.59 2.03
CA LEU A 78 0.74 11.51 1.86
C LEU A 78 -0.70 11.98 2.14
N ALA A 79 -0.90 12.74 3.21
CA ALA A 79 -2.21 13.32 3.54
C ALA A 79 -2.71 14.27 2.44
N ASP A 80 -1.85 15.14 1.92
CA ASP A 80 -2.18 16.04 0.82
C ASP A 80 -2.63 15.28 -0.42
N ILE A 81 -1.93 14.19 -0.77
CA ILE A 81 -2.30 13.33 -1.91
C ILE A 81 -3.68 12.70 -1.71
N LEU A 82 -3.93 12.09 -0.55
CA LEU A 82 -5.21 11.43 -0.26
C LEU A 82 -6.38 12.42 -0.26
N GLN A 83 -6.17 13.59 0.33
CA GLN A 83 -7.20 14.63 0.42
C GLN A 83 -7.46 15.28 -0.94
N ALA A 84 -6.41 15.55 -1.73
CA ALA A 84 -6.57 16.09 -3.07
C ALA A 84 -7.28 15.11 -4.00
N ALA A 85 -6.91 13.81 -3.95
CA ALA A 85 -7.56 12.77 -4.75
C ALA A 85 -9.05 12.57 -4.39
N LYS A 86 -9.45 12.83 -3.14
CA LYS A 86 -10.85 12.77 -2.72
C LYS A 86 -11.68 13.97 -3.21
N ILE A 87 -11.07 15.15 -3.32
CA ILE A 87 -11.79 16.42 -3.50
C ILE A 87 -11.72 16.93 -4.95
N TYR A 88 -10.57 16.74 -5.62
CA TYR A 88 -10.25 17.47 -6.86
C TYR A 88 -10.06 16.60 -8.11
N GLU A 89 -9.53 15.38 -7.96
CA GLU A 89 -9.25 14.46 -9.08
C GLU A 89 -10.39 13.45 -9.29
#